data_AF-A0A249P2V5-F1
#
_entry.id   AF-A0A249P2V5-F1
#
_cell.length_a   1.000
_cell.length_b   1.000
_cell.length_c   1.000
_cell.angle_alpha   90.00
_cell.angle_beta   90.00
_cell.angle_gamma   90.00
#
_symmetry.space_group_name_H-M   'P 1'
#
loop_
_entity.id
_entity.type
_entity.pdbx_description
1 polymer ?
#
loop_
_entity_poly.entity_id
_entity_poly.type
_entity_poly.pdbx_seq_one_letter_code
_entity_poly.pdbx_strand_id
1 'polypeptide(L)'
;MMAVDFQIPAARFGDDHSPYLSARLVADRLGVTLAELAKLIGVARNTLTAKSGARKVDSALSKVVRILAMASEMAGDEARAVIWFKHQPIPGWAGKTAYDLVGEGKADKVLAYLEAIRAGVYA
;
A
#
# COMPACT_ATOMS: atom_id res chain seq x y z
N MET A 1 9.81 10.51 29.70
CA MET A 1 10.63 10.57 28.47
C MET A 1 10.49 9.22 27.78
N MET A 2 9.47 9.05 26.94
CA MET A 2 9.30 7.83 26.14
C MET A 2 9.82 8.14 24.74
N ALA A 3 10.91 7.48 24.35
CA ALA A 3 11.36 7.47 22.98
C ALA A 3 10.26 6.82 22.15
N VAL A 4 9.65 7.60 21.26
CA VAL A 4 8.78 7.07 20.22
C VAL A 4 9.70 6.33 19.27
N ASP A 5 9.74 5.01 19.40
CA ASP A 5 10.46 4.12 18.50
C ASP A 5 9.95 4.37 17.07
N PHE A 6 10.74 5.11 16.30
CA PHE A 6 10.56 5.36 14.87
C PHE A 6 10.92 4.07 14.11
N GLN A 7 10.21 2.98 14.37
CA GLN A 7 10.44 1.70 13.72
C GLN A 7 9.63 1.58 12.42
N ILE A 8 10.29 2.01 11.35
CA ILE A 8 10.20 1.61 9.93
C ILE A 8 8.81 1.10 9.46
N PRO A 9 8.03 1.92 8.73
CA PRO A 9 6.68 1.56 8.28
C PRO A 9 6.64 0.39 7.27
N ALA A 10 7.74 0.13 6.55
CA ALA A 10 7.81 -0.96 5.55
C ALA A 10 8.15 -2.34 6.16
N ALA A 11 8.79 -2.38 7.33
CA ALA A 11 9.28 -3.62 7.93
C ALA A 11 8.13 -4.59 8.32
N ARG A 12 6.94 -4.05 8.61
CA ARG A 12 5.74 -4.83 8.95
C ARG A 12 5.13 -5.58 7.77
N PHE A 13 5.54 -5.25 6.55
CA PHE A 13 5.10 -5.91 5.32
C PHE A 13 6.14 -6.88 4.76
N GLY A 14 7.31 -6.98 5.37
CA GLY A 14 8.38 -7.90 4.95
C GLY A 14 8.09 -9.35 5.32
N ASP A 15 8.69 -10.28 4.59
CA ASP A 15 8.79 -11.68 4.99
C ASP A 15 10.02 -11.85 5.92
N ASP A 16 9.85 -12.46 7.10
CA ASP A 16 10.90 -12.62 8.13
C ASP A 16 12.21 -13.26 7.62
N HIS A 17 12.15 -14.00 6.49
CA HIS A 17 13.29 -14.69 5.90
C HIS A 17 13.63 -14.22 4.47
N SER A 18 13.06 -13.11 3.99
CA SER A 18 13.30 -12.63 2.62
C SER A 18 13.39 -11.10 2.56
N PRO A 19 14.27 -10.52 1.72
CA PRO A 19 14.30 -9.07 1.49
C PRO A 19 13.10 -8.55 0.68
N TYR A 20 12.02 -9.34 0.56
CA TYR A 20 10.84 -9.06 -0.24
C TYR A 20 9.60 -8.87 0.64
N LEU A 21 8.65 -8.09 0.13
CA LEU A 21 7.36 -7.89 0.76
C LEU A 21 6.51 -9.17 0.69
N SER A 22 5.90 -9.54 1.82
CA SER A 22 4.98 -10.66 1.91
C SER A 22 3.60 -10.28 1.38
N ALA A 23 3.25 -10.79 0.20
CA ALA A 23 1.92 -10.59 -0.39
C ALA A 23 0.79 -11.05 0.54
N ARG A 24 1.03 -12.08 1.35
CA ARG A 24 0.03 -12.61 2.28
C ARG A 24 -0.27 -11.64 3.41
N LEU A 25 0.76 -11.03 4.00
CA LEU A 25 0.59 -10.01 5.04
C LEU A 25 -0.12 -8.77 4.49
N VAL A 26 0.27 -8.30 3.30
CA VAL A 26 -0.41 -7.16 2.66
C VAL A 26 -1.89 -7.46 2.37
N ALA A 27 -2.20 -8.66 1.88
CA ALA A 27 -3.57 -9.09 1.62
C ALA A 27 -4.42 -9.12 2.90
N ASP A 28 -3.87 -9.69 3.98
CA ASP A 28 -4.53 -9.79 5.28
C ASP A 28 -4.83 -8.40 5.88
N ARG A 29 -3.85 -7.49 5.84
CA ARG A 29 -4.03 -6.11 6.31
C ARG A 29 -5.07 -5.33 5.51
N LEU A 30 -5.13 -5.55 4.20
CA LEU A 30 -6.16 -4.95 3.35
C LEU A 30 -7.53 -5.66 3.50
N GLY A 31 -7.60 -6.80 4.18
CA GLY A 31 -8.81 -7.63 4.23
C GLY A 31 -9.28 -8.03 2.83
N VAL A 32 -8.35 -8.42 1.96
CA VAL A 32 -8.61 -8.91 0.60
C VAL A 32 -7.99 -10.28 0.40
N THR A 33 -8.49 -11.04 -0.54
CA THR A 33 -7.89 -12.30 -0.95
C THR A 33 -6.60 -12.06 -1.72
N LEU A 34 -5.69 -13.05 -1.74
CA LEU A 34 -4.49 -13.01 -2.58
C LEU A 34 -4.81 -12.84 -4.07
N ALA A 35 -5.97 -13.31 -4.54
CA ALA A 35 -6.41 -13.16 -5.92
C ALA A 35 -6.82 -11.71 -6.23
N GLU A 36 -7.52 -11.06 -5.30
CA GLU A 36 -7.86 -9.64 -5.40
C GLU A 36 -6.59 -8.77 -5.33
N LEU A 37 -5.66 -9.10 -4.43
CA LEU A 37 -4.36 -8.41 -4.37
C LEU A 37 -3.58 -8.56 -5.69
N ALA A 38 -3.58 -9.75 -6.30
CA ALA A 38 -2.97 -10.00 -7.61
C ALA A 38 -3.51 -9.03 -8.67
N LYS A 39 -4.83 -8.92 -8.71
CA LYS A 39 -5.55 -8.04 -9.65
C LYS A 39 -5.25 -6.57 -9.35
N LEU A 40 -5.24 -6.18 -8.08
CA LEU A 40 -4.97 -4.83 -7.62
C LEU A 40 -3.57 -4.36 -8.06
N ILE A 41 -2.55 -5.21 -7.92
CA ILE A 41 -1.17 -4.86 -8.27
C ILE A 41 -0.79 -5.24 -9.72
N GLY A 42 -1.75 -5.72 -10.52
CA GLY A 42 -1.54 -6.05 -11.93
C GLY A 42 -0.60 -7.25 -12.19
N VAL A 43 -0.53 -8.21 -11.27
CA VAL A 43 0.26 -9.44 -11.44
C VAL A 43 -0.62 -10.67 -11.58
N ALA A 44 -0.16 -11.67 -12.34
CA ALA A 44 -0.87 -12.93 -12.43
C ALA A 44 -0.81 -13.69 -11.09
N ARG A 45 -1.88 -14.40 -10.73
CA ARG A 45 -1.94 -15.21 -9.50
C ARG A 45 -0.79 -16.22 -9.39
N ASN A 46 -0.39 -16.82 -10.51
CA ASN A 46 0.73 -17.77 -10.54
C ASN A 46 2.08 -17.09 -10.28
N THR A 47 2.22 -15.80 -10.62
CA THR A 47 3.43 -15.01 -10.35
C THR A 47 3.56 -14.68 -8.86
N LEU A 48 2.44 -14.53 -8.15
CA LEU A 48 2.42 -14.28 -6.70
C LEU A 48 2.98 -15.44 -5.88
N THR A 49 2.79 -16.67 -6.33
CA THR A 49 3.26 -17.88 -5.62
C THR A 49 4.59 -18.39 -6.17
N ALA A 50 5.02 -17.94 -7.35
CA ALA A 50 6.26 -18.38 -7.97
C ALA A 50 7.46 -17.64 -7.40
N LYS A 51 8.50 -18.38 -6.98
CA LYS A 51 9.78 -17.81 -6.50
C LYS A 51 10.46 -16.91 -7.55
N SER A 52 10.33 -17.24 -8.84
CA SER A 52 10.82 -16.41 -9.95
C SER A 52 10.08 -15.09 -10.12
N GLY A 53 8.85 -14.99 -9.60
CA GLY A 53 8.02 -13.79 -9.63
C GLY A 53 8.28 -12.81 -8.48
N ALA A 54 9.06 -13.21 -7.47
CA ALA A 54 9.24 -12.46 -6.22
C ALA A 54 9.64 -11.00 -6.44
N ARG A 55 10.64 -10.72 -7.29
CA ARG A 55 11.06 -9.34 -7.59
C ARG A 55 9.96 -8.50 -8.25
N LYS A 56 9.16 -9.10 -9.14
CA LYS A 56 8.06 -8.39 -9.83
C LYS A 56 6.92 -8.10 -8.86
N VAL A 57 6.58 -9.07 -8.03
CA VAL A 57 5.57 -8.95 -6.97
C VAL A 57 5.99 -7.89 -5.96
N ASP A 58 7.23 -7.94 -5.50
CA ASP A 58 7.80 -6.98 -4.56
C ASP A 58 7.72 -5.54 -5.10
N SER A 59 8.16 -5.31 -6.35
CA SER A 59 8.05 -4.00 -6.99
C SER A 59 6.60 -3.51 -7.12
N ALA A 60 5.67 -4.41 -7.42
CA ALA A 60 4.25 -4.07 -7.54
C ALA A 60 3.60 -3.79 -6.17
N LEU A 61 3.96 -4.55 -5.13
CA LEU A 61 3.53 -4.34 -3.75
C LEU A 61 4.12 -3.07 -3.15
N SER A 62 5.35 -2.71 -3.51
CA SER A 62 6.06 -1.55 -2.97
C SER A 62 5.24 -0.26 -3.08
N LYS A 63 4.53 -0.07 -4.21
CA LYS A 63 3.66 1.10 -4.40
C LYS A 63 2.49 1.10 -3.41
N VAL A 64 1.84 -0.05 -3.22
CA VAL A 64 0.71 -0.20 -2.28
C VAL A 64 1.16 0.03 -0.85
N VAL A 65 2.26 -0.61 -0.45
CA VAL A 65 2.86 -0.46 0.89
C VAL A 65 3.24 0.99 1.15
N ARG A 66 3.82 1.68 0.16
CA ARG A 66 4.19 3.09 0.30
C ARG A 66 2.97 4.01 0.46
N ILE A 67 1.88 3.75 -0.27
CA ILE A 67 0.61 4.47 -0.09
C ILE A 67 0.09 4.27 1.33
N LEU A 68 0.02 3.02 1.80
CA LEU A 68 -0.47 2.69 3.15
C LEU A 68 0.41 3.29 4.24
N ALA A 69 1.73 3.27 4.08
CA ALA A 69 2.68 3.86 5.01
C ALA A 69 2.45 5.37 5.16
N MET A 70 2.42 6.12 4.05
CA MET A 70 2.20 7.57 4.09
C MET A 70 0.80 7.90 4.63
N ALA A 71 -0.22 7.15 4.21
CA ALA A 71 -1.58 7.34 4.73
C ALA A 71 -1.65 7.04 6.24
N SER A 72 -0.92 6.05 6.74
CA SER A 72 -0.84 5.72 8.17
C SER A 72 -0.11 6.80 8.96
N GLU A 73 0.98 7.36 8.42
CA GLU A 73 1.70 8.48 9.05
C GLU A 73 0.79 9.71 9.16
N MET A 74 -0.01 10.00 8.13
CA MET A 74 -0.94 11.13 8.11
C MET A 74 -2.19 10.89 8.98
N ALA A 75 -2.73 9.68 9.01
CA ALA A 75 -3.93 9.33 9.77
C ALA A 75 -3.63 9.00 11.25
N GLY A 76 -2.36 8.75 11.59
CA GLY A 76 -1.89 8.34 12.91
C GLY A 76 -2.22 6.88 13.27
N ASP A 77 -2.87 6.12 12.38
CA ASP A 77 -3.28 4.74 12.62
C ASP A 77 -3.36 3.95 11.30
N GLU A 78 -2.87 2.71 11.34
CA GLU A 78 -2.81 1.80 10.19
C GLU A 78 -4.22 1.36 9.77
N ALA A 79 -5.11 1.09 10.74
CA ALA A 79 -6.47 0.66 10.42
C ALA A 79 -7.25 1.77 9.69
N ARG A 80 -7.06 3.03 10.09
CA ARG A 80 -7.60 4.20 9.38
C ARG A 80 -7.05 4.33 7.97
N ALA A 81 -5.76 4.08 7.77
CA ALA A 81 -5.15 4.11 6.43
C ALA A 81 -5.77 3.07 5.50
N VAL A 82 -6.02 1.86 6.00
CA VAL A 82 -6.69 0.79 5.22
C VAL A 82 -8.13 1.17 4.88
N ILE A 83 -8.89 1.70 5.84
CA ILE A 83 -10.27 2.16 5.60
C ILE A 83 -10.28 3.27 4.55
N TRP A 84 -9.40 4.26 4.69
CA TRP A 84 -9.25 5.34 3.72
C TRP A 84 -8.92 4.78 2.33
N PHE A 85 -7.94 3.87 2.25
CA PHE A 85 -7.48 3.31 0.99
C PHE A 85 -8.61 2.63 0.20
N LYS A 86 -9.49 1.90 0.89
CA LYS A 86 -10.57 1.11 0.27
C LYS A 86 -11.87 1.86 0.07
N HIS A 87 -12.19 2.81 0.95
CA HIS A 87 -13.55 3.35 1.05
C HIS A 87 -13.62 4.86 0.89
N GLN A 88 -12.53 5.59 1.09
CA GLN A 88 -12.57 7.04 0.96
C GLN A 88 -12.30 7.46 -0.50
N PRO A 89 -13.25 8.16 -1.15
CA PRO A 89 -13.03 8.69 -2.48
C PRO A 89 -11.99 9.81 -2.43
N ILE A 90 -11.10 9.84 -3.41
CA ILE A 90 -10.11 10.92 -3.56
C ILE A 90 -10.75 12.09 -4.32
N PRO A 91 -10.78 13.30 -3.75
CA PRO A 91 -11.24 14.50 -4.45
C PRO A 91 -10.52 14.68 -5.80
N GLY A 92 -11.27 15.03 -6.84
CA GLY A 92 -10.72 15.20 -8.20
C GLY A 92 -10.59 13.91 -9.02
N TRP A 93 -10.97 12.75 -8.47
CA TRP A 93 -10.90 11.45 -9.17
C TRP A 93 -12.27 10.82 -9.45
N ALA A 94 -13.30 11.65 -9.65
CA ALA A 94 -14.67 11.19 -9.99
C ALA A 94 -15.23 10.14 -9.02
N GLY A 95 -14.96 10.30 -7.71
CA GLY A 95 -15.43 9.38 -6.68
C GLY A 95 -14.61 8.09 -6.53
N LYS A 96 -13.49 7.94 -7.25
CA LYS A 96 -12.63 6.76 -7.13
C LYS A 96 -11.82 6.77 -5.83
N THR A 97 -11.66 5.59 -5.25
CA THR A 97 -10.83 5.35 -4.07
C THR A 97 -9.37 5.15 -4.46
N ALA A 98 -8.47 5.17 -3.47
CA ALA A 98 -7.07 4.81 -3.72
C ALA A 98 -6.95 3.36 -4.23
N TYR A 99 -7.78 2.44 -3.73
CA TYR A 99 -7.88 1.07 -4.21
C TYR A 99 -8.21 1.00 -5.71
N ASP A 100 -9.22 1.75 -6.17
CA ASP A 100 -9.61 1.79 -7.58
C ASP A 100 -8.48 2.35 -8.46
N LEU A 101 -7.84 3.43 -8.00
CA LEU A 101 -6.75 4.05 -8.75
C LEU A 101 -5.53 3.17 -8.84
N VAL A 102 -5.19 2.44 -7.77
CA VAL A 102 -4.12 1.44 -7.80
C VAL A 102 -4.46 0.32 -8.78
N GLY A 103 -5.70 -0.19 -8.77
CA GLY A 103 -6.16 -1.21 -9.71
C GLY A 103 -6.14 -0.75 -11.17
N GLU A 104 -6.28 0.55 -11.43
CA GLU A 104 -6.12 1.16 -12.75
C GLU A 104 -4.65 1.44 -13.14
N GLY A 105 -3.68 1.03 -12.33
CA GLY A 105 -2.26 1.31 -12.56
C GLY A 105 -1.87 2.77 -12.28
N LYS A 106 -2.72 3.55 -11.60
CA LYS A 106 -2.50 4.97 -11.26
C LYS A 106 -1.97 5.16 -9.84
N ALA A 107 -1.29 4.16 -9.28
CA ALA A 107 -0.70 4.22 -7.94
C ALA A 107 0.24 5.44 -7.75
N ASP A 108 1.01 5.80 -8.76
CA ASP A 108 1.92 6.96 -8.70
C ASP A 108 1.18 8.29 -8.52
N LYS A 109 -0.07 8.38 -9.02
CA LYS A 109 -0.92 9.56 -8.84
C LYS A 109 -1.46 9.66 -7.43
N VAL A 110 -1.78 8.53 -6.81
CA VAL A 110 -2.18 8.46 -5.39
C VAL A 110 -1.01 8.88 -4.50
N LEU A 111 0.20 8.39 -4.79
CA LEU A 111 1.42 8.81 -4.09
C LEU A 111 1.65 10.32 -4.21
N ALA A 112 1.56 10.87 -5.42
CA ALA A 112 1.72 12.31 -5.64
C ALA A 112 0.64 13.15 -4.92
N TYR A 113 -0.60 12.66 -4.87
CA TYR A 113 -1.67 13.30 -4.12
C TYR A 113 -1.39 13.33 -2.61
N LEU A 114 -0.98 12.21 -2.04
CA LEU A 114 -0.60 12.13 -0.62
C LEU A 114 0.60 13.03 -0.30
N GLU A 115 1.60 13.08 -1.18
CA GLU A 115 2.75 13.97 -1.02
C GLU A 115 2.33 15.45 -1.08
N ALA A 116 1.41 15.82 -1.99
CA ALA A 116 0.90 17.18 -2.08
C ALA A 116 0.12 17.60 -0.83
N ILE A 117 -0.71 16.71 -0.26
CA ILE A 117 -1.37 16.97 1.02
C ILE A 117 -0.32 17.11 2.12
N ARG A 118 0.64 16.18 2.20
CA ARG A 118 1.68 16.22 3.21
C ARG A 118 2.47 17.53 3.13
N ALA A 119 2.92 17.92 1.95
CA ALA A 119 3.62 19.18 1.74
C ALA A 119 2.76 20.39 2.13
N GLY A 120 1.46 20.38 1.84
CA GLY A 120 0.54 21.45 2.27
C GLY A 120 0.20 21.44 3.76
N VAL A 121 0.38 20.32 4.47
CA VAL A 121 0.25 20.22 5.93
C VAL A 121 1.50 20.71 6.66
N TYR A 122 2.67 20.66 5.99
CA TYR A 122 3.95 21.10 6.53
C TYR A 122 4.47 22.44 5.95
N ALA A 123 3.65 23.13 5.13
CA ALA A 123 3.98 24.44 4.54
C ALA A 123 3.40 25.61 5.34
#